data_AF-A0A3R5ZK69-F1
#
_entry.id   AF-A0A3R5ZK69-F1
#
_cell.length_a   1.000
_cell.length_b   1.000
_cell.length_c   1.000
_cell.angle_alpha   90.00
_cell.angle_beta   90.00
_cell.angle_gamma   90.00
#
_symmetry.space_group_name_H-M   'P 1'
#
loop_
_entity.id
_entity.type
_entity.pdbx_description
1 polymer ?
#
loop_
_entity_poly.entity_id
_entity_poly.type
_entity_poly.pdbx_seq_one_letter_code
_entity_poly.pdbx_strand_id
1 'polypeptide(L)'
;MAVTKIRKVSSWTLLITSIISLVVLGMFYAGGVVDPSVEMKEPIYTGLLLNWTSVLFFVTIISTVIFALWQFASLLKTSPKSALTSLIVVVCFAAMLFITYSIGDPTPLKGLNTDSQEYNIPLWLKVTDMWIYSTVVLMILIIIAVAAGSVKRMLNR
;
A
#
# COMPACT_ATOMS: atom_id res chain seq x y z
N MET A 1 -19.88 10.88 -24.00
CA MET A 1 -18.55 11.40 -24.39
C MET A 1 -17.53 11.56 -23.25
N ALA A 2 -17.93 11.63 -21.97
CA ALA A 2 -16.97 11.65 -20.84
C ALA A 2 -16.36 10.26 -20.53
N VAL A 3 -17.16 9.19 -20.64
CA VAL A 3 -16.74 7.81 -20.34
C VAL A 3 -15.62 7.32 -21.26
N THR A 4 -15.63 7.71 -22.54
CA THR A 4 -14.59 7.33 -23.51
C THR A 4 -13.26 8.02 -23.21
N LYS A 5 -13.26 9.27 -22.73
CA LYS A 5 -12.05 10.01 -22.36
C LYS A 5 -11.43 9.46 -21.08
N ILE A 6 -12.24 9.21 -20.04
CA ILE A 6 -11.79 8.63 -18.77
C ILE A 6 -11.22 7.23 -18.98
N ARG A 7 -11.91 6.39 -19.75
CA ARG A 7 -11.42 5.04 -20.09
C ARG A 7 -10.11 5.10 -20.87
N LYS A 8 -9.97 6.05 -21.80
CA LYS A 8 -8.73 6.24 -22.56
C LYS A 8 -7.57 6.66 -21.67
N VAL A 9 -7.75 7.65 -20.79
CA VAL A 9 -6.68 8.09 -19.87
C VAL A 9 -6.26 6.96 -18.93
N SER A 10 -7.22 6.32 -18.27
CA SER A 10 -6.93 5.18 -17.37
C SER A 10 -6.23 4.03 -18.09
N SER A 11 -6.69 3.66 -19.29
CA SER A 11 -6.10 2.58 -20.08
C SER A 11 -4.69 2.92 -20.56
N TRP A 12 -4.44 4.16 -21.00
CA TRP A 12 -3.11 4.58 -21.47
C TRP A 12 -2.11 4.67 -20.32
N THR A 13 -2.51 5.23 -19.17
CA THR A 13 -1.65 5.25 -17.98
C THR A 13 -1.27 3.85 -17.54
N LEU A 14 -2.23 2.92 -17.45
CA LEU A 14 -1.93 1.54 -17.08
C LEU A 14 -0.99 0.87 -18.07
N LEU A 15 -1.24 1.05 -19.37
CA LEU A 15 -0.46 0.41 -20.43
C LEU A 15 0.99 0.93 -20.43
N ILE A 16 1.20 2.23 -20.34
CA ILE A 16 2.54 2.84 -20.29
C ILE A 16 3.30 2.34 -19.04
N THR A 17 2.68 2.42 -17.87
CA THR A 17 3.31 1.98 -16.62
C THR A 17 3.65 0.49 -16.65
N SER A 18 2.78 -0.33 -17.23
CA SER A 18 3.00 -1.77 -17.39
C SER A 18 4.16 -2.06 -18.34
N ILE A 19 4.23 -1.39 -19.50
CA ILE A 19 5.34 -1.55 -20.45
C ILE A 19 6.67 -1.19 -19.78
N ILE A 20 6.76 -0.03 -19.12
CA ILE A 20 8.00 0.39 -18.44
C ILE A 20 8.39 -0.64 -17.36
N SER A 21 7.41 -1.13 -16.59
CA SER A 21 7.65 -2.17 -15.58
C SER A 21 8.17 -3.47 -16.18
N LEU A 22 7.63 -3.92 -17.33
CA LEU A 22 8.13 -5.10 -18.03
C LEU A 22 9.56 -4.91 -18.53
N VAL A 23 9.90 -3.72 -19.04
CA VAL A 23 11.27 -3.40 -19.47
C VAL A 23 12.23 -3.41 -18.28
N VAL A 24 11.86 -2.78 -17.16
CA VAL A 24 12.67 -2.77 -15.93
C VAL A 24 12.87 -4.17 -15.37
N LEU A 25 11.82 -5.00 -15.36
CA LEU A 25 11.92 -6.42 -14.95
C LEU A 25 12.77 -7.22 -15.93
N GLY A 26 12.65 -6.98 -17.23
CA GLY A 26 13.48 -7.60 -18.26
C GLY A 26 14.96 -7.29 -18.05
N MET A 27 15.30 -6.02 -17.79
CA MET A 27 16.67 -5.62 -17.45
C MET A 27 17.13 -6.25 -16.13
N PHE A 28 16.27 -6.31 -15.11
CA PHE A 28 16.58 -6.94 -13.83
C PHE A 28 16.92 -8.43 -13.95
N TYR A 29 16.10 -9.21 -14.65
CA TYR A 29 16.30 -10.66 -14.76
C TYR A 29 17.28 -11.08 -15.86
N ALA A 30 17.34 -10.37 -16.99
CA ALA A 30 18.19 -10.70 -18.13
C ALA A 30 19.50 -9.91 -18.18
N GLY A 31 19.68 -8.92 -17.31
CA GLY A 31 20.81 -7.99 -17.35
C GLY A 31 22.12 -8.48 -16.75
N GLY A 32 22.16 -9.69 -16.18
CA GLY A 32 23.36 -10.29 -15.60
C GLY A 32 23.60 -9.93 -14.12
N VAL A 33 24.69 -10.46 -13.57
CA VAL A 33 25.09 -10.30 -12.16
C VAL A 33 26.38 -9.51 -12.05
N VAL A 34 26.52 -8.67 -11.02
CA VAL A 34 27.67 -7.78 -10.82
C VAL A 34 28.95 -8.60 -10.56
N ASP A 35 28.85 -9.58 -9.66
CA ASP A 35 29.95 -10.49 -9.33
C ASP A 35 29.42 -11.94 -9.28
N PRO A 36 29.85 -12.83 -10.19
CA PRO A 36 29.44 -14.23 -10.21
C PRO A 36 30.05 -15.08 -9.08
N SER A 37 31.08 -14.57 -8.40
CA SER A 37 31.91 -15.30 -7.43
C SER A 37 31.39 -15.26 -5.99
N VAL A 38 30.38 -14.43 -5.71
CA VAL A 38 29.74 -14.32 -4.39
C VAL A 38 28.55 -15.29 -4.27
N GLU A 39 28.35 -15.87 -3.08
CA GLU A 39 27.20 -16.77 -2.82
C GLU A 39 25.84 -16.07 -3.02
N MET A 40 25.75 -14.77 -2.71
CA MET A 40 24.58 -13.93 -2.98
C MET A 40 24.80 -13.12 -4.25
N LYS A 41 24.32 -13.65 -5.38
CA LYS A 41 24.45 -12.99 -6.68
C LYS A 41 23.52 -11.79 -6.76
N GLU A 42 24.11 -10.60 -6.91
CA GLU A 42 23.37 -9.36 -7.06
C GLU A 42 23.13 -9.04 -8.55
N PRO A 43 21.87 -8.90 -8.99
CA PRO A 43 21.56 -8.44 -10.34
C PRO A 43 22.03 -6.99 -10.55
N ILE A 44 22.64 -6.71 -11.71
CA ILE A 44 23.20 -5.38 -12.04
C ILE A 44 22.14 -4.28 -11.95
N TYR A 45 20.91 -4.58 -12.36
CA TYR A 45 19.81 -3.61 -12.42
C TYR A 45 18.93 -3.59 -11.16
N THR A 46 19.41 -4.11 -10.02
CA THR A 46 18.68 -4.03 -8.74
C THR A 46 18.35 -2.59 -8.36
N GLY A 47 19.31 -1.67 -8.52
CA GLY A 47 19.08 -0.24 -8.26
C GLY A 47 18.02 0.39 -9.18
N LEU A 48 17.97 -0.02 -10.46
CA LEU A 48 16.94 0.43 -11.40
C LEU A 48 15.55 -0.03 -10.96
N LEU A 49 15.42 -1.30 -10.56
CA LEU A 49 14.17 -1.86 -10.07
C LEU A 49 13.70 -1.11 -8.81
N LEU A 50 14.60 -0.90 -7.84
CA LEU A 50 14.29 -0.16 -6.60
C LEU A 50 13.85 1.29 -6.88
N ASN A 51 14.52 1.98 -7.80
CA ASN A 51 14.13 3.35 -8.16
C ASN A 51 12.76 3.38 -8.83
N TRP A 52 12.48 2.47 -9.77
CA TRP A 52 11.20 2.42 -10.46
C TRP A 52 10.05 2.10 -9.50
N THR A 53 10.20 1.10 -8.63
CA THR A 53 9.19 0.77 -7.63
C THR A 53 8.97 1.91 -6.64
N SER A 54 10.03 2.60 -6.21
CA SER A 54 9.92 3.77 -5.33
C SER A 54 9.13 4.90 -5.97
N VAL A 55 9.40 5.22 -7.25
CA VAL A 55 8.65 6.25 -7.98
C VAL A 55 7.16 5.89 -8.07
N LEU A 56 6.84 4.65 -8.43
CA LEU A 56 5.46 4.19 -8.51
C LEU A 56 4.75 4.25 -7.15
N PHE A 57 5.45 3.87 -6.08
CA PHE A 57 4.94 3.94 -4.72
C PHE A 57 4.57 5.37 -4.32
N PHE A 58 5.48 6.34 -4.49
CA PHE A 58 5.21 7.74 -4.15
C PHE A 58 4.11 8.37 -5.02
N VAL A 59 4.10 8.11 -6.33
CA VAL A 59 3.04 8.59 -7.23
C VAL A 59 1.67 8.04 -6.79
N THR A 60 1.62 6.77 -6.36
CA THR A 60 0.38 6.14 -5.87
C THR A 60 -0.10 6.79 -4.58
N ILE A 61 0.80 7.05 -3.62
CA ILE A 61 0.47 7.74 -2.37
C ILE A 61 -0.11 9.13 -2.66
N ILE A 62 0.60 9.94 -3.47
CA ILE A 62 0.18 11.30 -3.82
C ILE A 62 -1.19 11.28 -4.49
N SER A 63 -1.39 10.39 -5.46
CA SER A 63 -2.66 10.25 -6.17
C SER A 63 -3.79 9.88 -5.20
N THR A 64 -3.55 8.93 -4.30
CA THR A 64 -4.53 8.49 -3.31
C THR A 64 -4.96 9.62 -2.39
N VAL A 65 -4.00 10.42 -1.90
CA VAL A 65 -4.27 11.58 -1.03
C VAL A 65 -5.07 12.64 -1.78
N ILE A 66 -4.67 12.99 -3.01
CA ILE A 66 -5.39 14.00 -3.82
C ILE A 66 -6.84 13.57 -4.07
N PHE A 67 -7.06 12.32 -4.47
CA PHE A 67 -8.40 11.81 -4.73
C PHE A 67 -9.25 11.73 -3.45
N ALA A 68 -8.66 11.33 -2.32
CA ALA A 68 -9.35 11.31 -1.04
C ALA A 68 -9.80 12.73 -0.61
N LEU A 69 -8.92 13.73 -0.73
CA LEU A 69 -9.24 15.13 -0.41
C LEU A 69 -10.32 15.69 -1.35
N TRP A 70 -10.24 15.38 -2.65
CA TRP A 70 -11.24 15.85 -3.61
C TRP A 70 -12.59 15.19 -3.36
N GLN A 71 -12.62 13.89 -3.09
CA GLN A 71 -13.83 13.16 -2.72
C GLN A 71 -14.46 13.75 -1.46
N PHE A 72 -13.66 14.01 -0.42
CA PHE A 72 -14.12 14.63 0.81
C PHE A 72 -14.70 16.03 0.59
N ALA A 73 -14.00 16.90 -0.13
CA ALA A 73 -14.47 18.25 -0.46
C ALA A 73 -15.77 18.23 -1.30
N SER A 74 -15.92 17.24 -2.18
CA SER A 74 -17.17 17.05 -2.94
C SER A 74 -18.31 16.60 -2.03
N LEU A 75 -18.07 15.66 -1.11
CA LEU A 75 -19.08 15.17 -0.17
C LEU A 75 -19.55 16.26 0.80
N LEU A 76 -18.66 17.15 1.23
CA LEU A 76 -19.03 18.30 2.06
C LEU A 76 -20.04 19.22 1.38
N LYS A 77 -19.94 19.39 0.05
CA LYS A 77 -20.84 20.25 -0.72
C LYS A 77 -22.20 19.61 -0.99
N THR A 78 -22.26 18.28 -1.13
CA THR A 78 -23.47 17.57 -1.57
C THR A 78 -24.25 16.92 -0.44
N SER A 79 -23.57 16.43 0.61
CA SER A 79 -24.21 15.72 1.72
C SER A 79 -23.34 15.74 2.99
N PRO A 80 -23.54 16.72 3.89
CA PRO A 80 -22.70 16.86 5.09
C PRO A 80 -22.75 15.63 6.00
N LYS A 81 -23.88 14.90 6.01
CA LYS A 81 -24.03 13.66 6.77
C LYS A 81 -23.13 12.53 6.27
N SER A 82 -22.99 12.38 4.95
CA SER A 82 -22.12 11.35 4.36
C SER A 82 -20.64 11.70 4.54
N ALA A 83 -20.31 12.99 4.40
CA ALA A 83 -18.97 13.50 4.68
C ALA A 83 -18.55 13.22 6.13
N LEU A 84 -19.43 13.46 7.11
CA LEU A 84 -19.16 13.18 8.52
C LEU A 84 -18.90 11.70 8.76
N THR A 85 -19.71 10.80 8.19
CA THR A 85 -19.47 9.36 8.29
C THR A 85 -18.12 8.96 7.70
N SER A 86 -17.74 9.54 6.55
CA SER A 86 -16.43 9.27 5.93
C SER A 86 -15.27 9.74 6.82
N LEU A 87 -15.43 10.87 7.51
CA LEU A 87 -14.43 11.39 8.45
C LEU A 87 -14.29 10.48 9.67
N ILE A 88 -15.40 9.99 10.23
CA ILE A 88 -15.40 9.07 11.37
C ILE A 88 -14.61 7.80 11.01
N VAL A 89 -14.83 7.24 9.83
CA VAL A 89 -14.10 6.04 9.38
C VAL A 89 -12.59 6.32 9.29
N VAL A 90 -12.19 7.46 8.74
CA VAL A 90 -10.77 7.86 8.67
C VAL A 90 -10.16 8.02 10.06
N VAL A 91 -10.88 8.65 11.00
CA VAL A 91 -10.43 8.81 12.38
C VAL A 91 -10.30 7.45 13.08
N CYS A 92 -11.28 6.55 12.93
CA CYS A 92 -11.20 5.20 13.49
C CYS A 92 -10.02 4.41 12.90
N PHE A 93 -9.77 4.55 11.59
CA PHE A 93 -8.63 3.93 10.94
C PHE A 93 -7.29 4.46 11.47
N ALA A 94 -7.15 5.80 11.60
CA ALA A 94 -5.96 6.41 12.18
C ALA A 94 -5.74 6.01 13.65
N ALA A 95 -6.82 5.95 14.45
CA ALA A 95 -6.75 5.50 15.83
C ALA A 95 -6.30 4.03 15.92
N MET A 96 -6.81 3.16 15.05
CA MET A 96 -6.37 1.77 14.95
C MET A 96 -4.87 1.67 14.65
N LEU A 97 -4.36 2.43 13.66
CA LEU A 97 -2.93 2.47 13.34
C LEU A 97 -2.08 2.95 14.53
N PHE A 98 -2.54 3.96 15.26
CA PHE A 98 -1.83 4.44 16.44
C PHE A 98 -1.77 3.38 17.55
N ILE A 99 -2.86 2.65 17.77
CA ILE A 99 -2.92 1.55 18.75
C ILE A 99 -1.98 0.42 18.33
N THR A 100 -2.03 -0.02 17.06
CA THR A 100 -1.17 -1.11 16.57
C THR A 100 0.30 -0.73 16.57
N TYR A 101 0.64 0.53 16.31
CA TYR A 101 2.01 1.04 16.48
C TYR A 101 2.46 1.05 17.94
N SER A 102 1.58 1.44 18.86
CA SER A 102 1.91 1.55 20.29
C SER A 102 2.20 0.19 20.93
N ILE A 103 1.54 -0.87 20.45
CA ILE A 103 1.71 -2.26 20.92
C ILE A 103 2.90 -2.96 20.25
N GLY A 104 3.42 -2.42 19.13
CA GLY A 104 4.55 -3.02 18.40
C GLY A 104 5.82 -3.18 19.24
N ASP A 105 6.57 -4.24 18.95
CA ASP A 105 7.78 -4.63 19.68
C ASP A 105 9.01 -3.88 19.12
N PRO A 106 9.76 -3.15 19.96
CA PRO A 106 10.98 -2.46 19.53
C PRO A 106 12.24 -3.36 19.50
N THR A 107 12.16 -4.64 19.85
CA THR A 107 13.34 -5.50 19.98
C THR A 107 14.02 -5.73 18.63
N PRO A 108 15.33 -5.41 18.50
CA PRO A 108 16.05 -5.61 17.26
C PRO A 108 16.15 -7.08 16.86
N LEU A 109 15.95 -7.36 15.57
CA LEU A 109 16.03 -8.70 15.01
C LEU A 109 17.49 -9.17 14.94
N LYS A 110 17.74 -10.42 15.36
CA LYS A 110 19.07 -11.04 15.29
C LYS A 110 19.26 -11.77 13.96
N GLY A 111 20.47 -11.69 13.40
CA GLY A 111 20.84 -12.45 12.18
C GLY A 111 20.56 -11.78 10.84
N LEU A 112 20.29 -10.47 10.81
CA LEU A 112 20.19 -9.73 9.54
C LEU A 112 21.57 -9.46 8.94
N ASN A 113 21.63 -9.32 7.60
CA ASN A 113 22.83 -8.91 6.88
C ASN A 113 23.28 -7.49 7.30
N THR A 114 24.53 -7.12 7.01
CA THR A 114 25.14 -5.85 7.43
C THR A 114 24.33 -4.63 6.99
N ASP A 115 23.75 -4.67 5.79
CA ASP A 115 23.00 -3.54 5.22
C ASP A 115 21.58 -3.40 5.82
N SER A 116 20.96 -4.50 6.24
CA SER A 116 19.63 -4.46 6.88
C SER A 116 19.70 -4.10 8.36
N GLN A 117 20.87 -4.23 8.99
CA GLN A 117 21.06 -3.81 10.39
C GLN A 117 20.88 -2.29 10.56
N GLU A 118 21.15 -1.48 9.52
CA GLU A 118 20.92 -0.03 9.54
C GLU A 118 19.43 0.31 9.75
N TYR A 119 18.53 -0.50 9.21
CA TYR A 119 17.08 -0.32 9.32
C TYR A 119 16.47 -1.04 10.55
N ASN A 120 17.26 -1.79 11.30
CA ASN A 120 16.84 -2.55 12.49
C ASN A 120 16.73 -1.66 13.75
N ILE A 121 16.12 -0.49 13.60
CA ILE A 121 15.89 0.48 14.67
C ILE A 121 14.42 0.40 15.14
N PRO A 122 14.14 0.78 16.41
CA PRO A 122 12.80 0.66 17.00
C PRO A 122 11.66 1.27 16.18
N LEU A 123 11.95 2.32 15.40
CA LEU A 123 10.95 2.97 14.55
C LEU A 123 10.44 2.03 13.45
N TRP A 124 11.34 1.43 12.66
CA TRP A 124 10.96 0.58 11.54
C TRP A 124 10.36 -0.75 11.99
N LEU A 125 10.80 -1.28 13.13
CA LEU A 125 10.23 -2.47 13.76
C LEU A 125 8.77 -2.24 14.13
N LYS A 126 8.49 -1.16 14.87
CA LYS A 126 7.10 -0.81 15.25
C LYS A 126 6.22 -0.46 14.06
N VAL A 127 6.77 0.16 13.01
CA VAL A 127 6.01 0.40 11.77
C VAL A 127 5.64 -0.92 11.12
N THR A 128 6.56 -1.88 11.05
CA THR A 128 6.30 -3.21 10.49
C THR A 128 5.22 -3.94 11.27
N ASP A 129 5.31 -3.95 12.60
CA ASP A 129 4.30 -4.54 13.48
C ASP A 129 2.94 -3.85 13.35
N MET A 130 2.93 -2.51 13.23
CA MET A 130 1.72 -1.73 12.98
C MET A 130 0.98 -2.23 11.73
N TRP A 131 1.70 -2.49 10.64
CA TRP A 131 1.13 -3.00 9.38
C TRP A 131 0.61 -4.43 9.51
N ILE A 132 1.36 -5.31 10.20
CA ILE A 132 0.95 -6.71 10.42
C ILE A 132 -0.33 -6.74 11.26
N TYR A 133 -0.34 -6.10 12.43
CA TYR A 133 -1.49 -6.10 13.32
C TYR A 133 -2.71 -5.42 12.71
N SER A 134 -2.54 -4.30 12.01
CA SER A 134 -3.67 -3.64 11.33
C SER A 134 -4.27 -4.51 10.22
N THR A 135 -3.44 -5.24 9.47
CA THR A 135 -3.92 -6.19 8.45
C THR A 135 -4.77 -7.30 9.08
N VAL A 136 -4.31 -7.88 10.20
CA VAL A 136 -5.05 -8.92 10.91
C VAL A 136 -6.39 -8.38 11.44
N VAL A 137 -6.41 -7.19 12.04
CA VAL A 137 -7.64 -6.56 12.53
C VAL A 137 -8.63 -6.32 11.39
N LEU A 138 -8.16 -5.75 10.26
CA LEU A 138 -9.01 -5.50 9.10
C LEU A 138 -9.57 -6.79 8.50
N MET A 139 -8.76 -7.85 8.43
CA MET A 139 -9.21 -9.16 7.97
C MET A 139 -10.36 -9.71 8.83
N ILE A 140 -10.23 -9.63 10.16
CA ILE A 140 -11.29 -10.06 11.09
C ILE A 140 -12.56 -9.21 10.90
N LEU A 141 -12.42 -7.89 10.77
CA LEU A 141 -13.56 -7.00 10.54
C LEU A 141 -14.29 -7.30 9.22
N ILE A 142 -13.55 -7.64 8.16
CA ILE A 142 -14.14 -8.05 6.87
C ILE A 142 -14.95 -9.34 7.05
N ILE A 143 -14.41 -10.35 7.73
CA ILE A 143 -15.12 -11.61 7.98
C ILE A 143 -16.42 -11.36 8.75
N ILE A 144 -16.37 -10.53 9.80
CA ILE A 144 -17.56 -10.14 10.59
C ILE A 144 -18.57 -9.39 9.71
N ALA A 145 -18.12 -8.44 8.90
CA ALA A 145 -18.99 -7.66 8.03
C ALA A 145 -19.69 -8.52 6.97
N VAL A 146 -18.98 -9.50 6.40
CA VAL A 146 -19.53 -10.46 5.44
C VAL A 146 -20.59 -11.35 6.10
N ALA A 147 -20.29 -11.89 7.29
CA ALA A 147 -21.23 -12.72 8.05
C ALA A 147 -22.49 -11.94 8.49
N ALA A 148 -22.31 -10.75 9.04
CA ALA A 148 -23.44 -9.89 9.43
C ALA A 148 -24.29 -9.48 8.22
N GLY A 149 -23.64 -9.17 7.08
CA GLY A 149 -24.30 -8.84 5.83
C GLY A 149 -25.12 -10.00 5.26
N SER A 150 -24.60 -11.23 5.33
CA SER A 150 -25.32 -12.42 4.87
C SER A 150 -26.51 -12.74 5.78
N VAL A 151 -26.35 -12.67 7.11
CA VAL A 151 -27.45 -12.86 8.08
C VAL A 151 -28.55 -11.82 7.88
N LYS A 152 -28.21 -10.54 7.74
CA LYS A 152 -29.20 -9.48 7.50
C LYS A 152 -29.98 -9.71 6.20
N ARG A 153 -29.32 -10.18 5.15
CA ARG A 153 -29.96 -10.51 3.87
C ARG A 153 -30.94 -11.69 4.00
N MET A 154 -30.65 -12.65 4.88
CA MET A 154 -31.55 -13.77 5.17
C MET A 154 -32.75 -13.35 6.02
N LEU A 155 -32.56 -12.44 6.98
CA LEU A 155 -33.62 -11.94 7.87
C LEU A 155 -34.57 -10.93 7.20
N ASN A 156 -34.10 -10.20 6.18
CA ASN A 156 -34.92 -9.25 5.40
C ASN A 156 -35.58 -9.89 4.17
N ARG A 157 -35.56 -11.23 4.04
CA ARG A 157 -36.40 -12.00 3.13
C ARG A 157 -37.62 -12.50 3.89
#